data_AF-A0A1I6A0D9-F1
#
_entry.id   AF-A0A1I6A0D9-F1
#
_cell.length_a   1.000
_cell.length_b   1.000
_cell.length_c   1.000
_cell.angle_alpha   90.00
_cell.angle_beta   90.00
_cell.angle_gamma   90.00
#
_symmetry.space_group_name_H-M   'P 1'
#
loop_
_entity.id
_entity.type
_entity.pdbx_description
1 polymer ?
#
loop_
_entity_poly.entity_id
_entity_poly.type
_entity_poly.pdbx_seq_one_letter_code
_entity_poly.pdbx_strand_id
1 'polypeptide(L)'
;MKSVYGLMTNAGSGNEFLYDLGVWETEEEAGNYLRNEMPYSSGIWVEALTVNDALPEALEIDGDEMVECSMCQIEYNHADIIEIDDVNVCINCEPAYRENIPG
;
A
#
# COMPACT_ATOMS: atom_id res chain seq x y z
N MET A 1 -10.75 -9.36 2.96
CA MET A 1 -11.49 -8.97 4.18
C MET A 1 -11.11 -9.98 5.23
N LYS A 2 -10.39 -9.53 6.25
CA LYS A 2 -9.86 -10.38 7.31
C LYS A 2 -10.67 -10.13 8.58
N SER A 3 -10.95 -11.20 9.32
CA SER A 3 -11.47 -11.11 10.67
C SER A 3 -10.29 -11.01 11.62
N VAL A 4 -10.28 -9.97 12.44
CA VAL A 4 -9.35 -9.78 13.56
C VAL A 4 -10.15 -9.56 14.83
N TYR A 5 -9.50 -9.61 15.98
CA TYR A 5 -10.13 -9.40 17.28
C TYR A 5 -9.56 -8.14 17.91
N GLY A 6 -10.42 -7.33 18.51
CA GLY A 6 -10.05 -6.08 19.17
C GLY A 6 -10.69 -5.96 20.54
N LEU A 7 -10.21 -5.00 21.33
CA LEU A 7 -10.79 -4.66 22.62
C LEU A 7 -11.82 -3.56 22.48
N MET A 8 -13.00 -3.80 23.02
CA MET A 8 -14.14 -2.90 22.98
C MET A 8 -14.46 -2.39 24.38
N THR A 9 -14.96 -1.16 24.47
CA THR A 9 -15.50 -0.57 25.69
C THR A 9 -16.86 0.08 25.41
N ASN A 10 -17.62 0.37 26.45
CA ASN A 10 -18.85 1.15 26.31
C ASN A 10 -18.71 2.49 27.04
N ALA A 11 -18.57 3.58 26.28
CA ALA A 11 -18.46 4.94 26.81
C ALA A 11 -19.83 5.60 27.13
N GLY A 12 -20.93 4.85 27.03
CA GLY A 12 -22.30 5.30 27.26
C GLY A 12 -23.05 5.74 26.00
N SER A 13 -22.34 6.12 24.93
CA SER A 13 -22.92 6.43 23.61
C SER A 13 -22.92 5.27 22.63
N GLY A 14 -22.30 4.14 22.99
CA GLY A 14 -22.16 2.96 22.15
C GLY A 14 -20.92 2.14 22.49
N ASN A 15 -20.72 1.07 21.74
CA ASN A 15 -19.51 0.27 21.80
C ASN A 15 -18.41 0.97 20.99
N GLU A 16 -17.26 1.18 21.61
CA GLU A 16 -16.11 1.85 21.03
C GLU A 16 -14.91 0.90 20.97
N PHE A 17 -14.22 0.91 19.84
CA PHE A 17 -13.00 0.12 19.64
C PHE A 17 -11.78 0.87 20.18
N LEU A 18 -11.00 0.21 21.03
CA LEU A 18 -9.76 0.72 21.62
C LEU A 18 -8.59 0.54 20.65
N TYR A 19 -8.58 1.32 19.57
CA TYR A 19 -7.61 1.22 18.47
C TYR A 19 -6.14 1.34 18.90
N ASP A 20 -5.86 2.11 19.97
CA ASP A 20 -4.51 2.28 20.52
C ASP A 20 -3.92 1.00 21.12
N LEU A 21 -4.76 0.02 21.49
CA LEU A 21 -4.31 -1.25 22.08
C LEU A 21 -3.98 -2.32 21.02
N GLY A 22 -4.37 -2.09 19.77
CA GLY A 22 -4.11 -2.98 18.64
C GLY A 22 -5.21 -4.01 18.37
N VAL A 23 -4.89 -4.95 17.48
CA VAL A 23 -5.75 -6.06 17.04
C VAL A 23 -4.96 -7.37 17.07
N TRP A 24 -5.67 -8.49 17.25
CA TRP A 24 -5.11 -9.83 17.30
C TRP A 24 -5.73 -10.73 16.23
N GLU A 25 -5.00 -11.77 15.83
CA GLU A 25 -5.50 -12.73 14.84
C GLU A 25 -6.54 -13.67 15.45
N THR A 26 -6.44 -13.93 16.75
CA THR A 26 -7.34 -14.82 17.48
C THR A 26 -8.00 -14.16 18.67
N GLU A 27 -9.20 -14.62 19.01
CA GLU A 27 -9.93 -14.19 20.22
C GLU A 27 -9.13 -14.52 21.49
N GLU A 28 -8.42 -15.64 21.49
CA GLU A 28 -7.63 -16.12 22.62
C GLU A 28 -6.47 -15.16 22.95
N GLU A 29 -5.74 -14.68 21.94
CA GLU A 29 -4.64 -13.73 22.13
C GLU A 29 -5.13 -12.39 22.68
N ALA A 30 -6.22 -11.85 22.13
CA ALA A 30 -6.85 -10.63 22.64
C ALA A 30 -7.33 -10.82 24.10
N GLY A 31 -7.94 -11.97 24.40
CA GLY A 31 -8.39 -12.30 25.75
C GLY A 31 -7.23 -12.49 26.72
N ASN A 32 -6.11 -13.06 26.28
CA ASN A 32 -4.89 -13.22 27.07
C ASN A 32 -4.29 -11.85 27.40
N TYR A 33 -4.24 -10.93 26.43
CA TYR A 33 -3.80 -9.55 26.68
C TYR A 33 -4.70 -8.87 27.72
N LEU A 34 -6.02 -8.93 27.55
CA LEU A 34 -6.97 -8.32 28.49
C LEU A 34 -6.78 -8.84 29.93
N ARG A 35 -6.58 -10.15 30.10
CA ARG A 35 -6.40 -10.77 31.43
C ARG A 35 -5.04 -10.46 32.06
N ASN A 36 -3.97 -10.43 31.27
CA ASN A 36 -2.60 -10.36 31.80
C ASN A 36 -2.10 -8.92 31.91
N GLU A 37 -2.37 -8.09 30.89
CA GLU A 37 -1.89 -6.71 30.82
C GLU A 37 -2.88 -5.73 31.42
N MET A 38 -4.18 -6.06 31.44
CA MET A 38 -5.25 -5.21 31.97
C MET A 38 -6.13 -5.89 33.04
N PRO A 39 -5.56 -6.54 34.06
CA PRO A 39 -6.30 -7.39 35.01
C PRO A 39 -7.34 -6.64 35.87
N TYR A 40 -7.18 -5.32 36.03
CA TYR A 40 -8.09 -4.47 36.80
C TYR A 40 -9.04 -3.66 35.93
N SER A 41 -8.98 -3.85 34.61
CA SER A 41 -9.92 -3.19 33.71
C SER A 41 -11.32 -3.78 33.87
N SER A 42 -12.33 -2.93 33.85
CA SER A 42 -13.74 -3.31 33.88
C SER A 42 -14.46 -2.67 32.70
N GLY A 43 -15.46 -3.37 32.17
CA GLY A 43 -16.21 -2.88 31.01
C GLY A 43 -15.46 -2.97 29.68
N ILE A 44 -14.34 -3.71 29.61
CA ILE A 44 -13.64 -4.04 28.38
C ILE A 44 -13.91 -5.50 28.01
N TRP A 45 -14.18 -5.78 26.74
CA TRP A 45 -14.37 -7.15 26.22
C TRP A 45 -13.70 -7.32 24.85
N VAL A 46 -13.53 -8.57 24.42
CA VAL A 46 -13.01 -8.91 23.09
C VAL A 46 -14.17 -9.01 22.11
N GLU A 47 -14.02 -8.41 20.94
CA GLU A 47 -15.00 -8.51 19.86
C GLU A 47 -14.32 -8.71 18.50
N ALA A 48 -14.98 -9.45 17.60
CA ALA A 48 -14.50 -9.65 16.24
C ALA A 48 -14.75 -8.38 15.40
N LEU A 49 -13.69 -7.92 14.74
CA LEU A 49 -13.70 -6.79 13.83
C LEU A 49 -13.48 -7.29 12.41
N THR A 50 -14.27 -6.76 11.50
CA THR A 50 -14.08 -7.02 10.06
C THR A 50 -13.24 -5.88 9.50
N VAL A 51 -11.99 -6.19 9.15
CA VAL A 51 -11.10 -5.22 8.52
C VAL A 51 -11.00 -5.51 7.02
N ASN A 52 -11.01 -4.45 6.22
CA ASN A 52 -10.54 -4.57 4.86
C ASN A 52 -9.05 -4.85 4.96
N ASP A 53 -8.62 -6.02 4.50
CA ASP A 53 -7.21 -6.22 4.19
C ASP A 53 -6.77 -5.04 3.32
N ALA A 54 -5.64 -4.43 3.66
CA ALA A 54 -4.90 -3.69 2.64
C ALA A 54 -4.78 -4.63 1.44
N LEU A 55 -5.13 -4.09 0.26
CA LEU A 55 -5.30 -4.81 -1.00
C LEU A 55 -4.38 -6.03 -1.07
N PRO A 56 -4.89 -7.21 -1.51
CA PRO A 56 -4.07 -8.41 -1.59
C PRO A 56 -2.74 -8.05 -2.24
N GLU A 57 -1.64 -8.63 -1.76
CA GLU A 57 -0.26 -8.43 -2.26
C GLU A 57 -0.09 -8.68 -3.78
N ALA A 58 -1.19 -8.96 -4.49
CA ALA A 58 -1.35 -9.07 -5.93
C ALA A 58 -2.05 -7.85 -6.57
N LEU A 59 -1.96 -6.64 -6.00
CA LEU A 59 -1.79 -5.50 -6.88
C LEU A 59 -0.33 -5.53 -7.33
N GLU A 60 -0.02 -6.43 -8.27
CA GLU A 60 0.96 -6.10 -9.28
C GLU A 60 0.43 -4.78 -9.86
N ILE A 61 0.98 -3.67 -9.37
CA ILE A 61 0.96 -2.45 -10.14
C ILE A 61 1.74 -2.88 -11.37
N ASP A 62 1.03 -3.21 -12.45
CA ASP A 62 1.57 -3.16 -13.80
C ASP A 62 2.05 -1.72 -13.98
N GLY A 63 3.18 -1.40 -13.37
CA GLY A 63 3.95 -0.22 -13.70
C GLY A 63 4.36 -0.49 -15.12
N ASP A 64 3.79 0.27 -16.05
CA ASP A 64 4.20 0.22 -17.45
C ASP A 64 5.73 0.11 -17.50
N GLU A 65 6.22 -0.86 -18.27
CA GLU A 65 7.66 -1.12 -18.37
C GLU A 65 8.35 0.20 -18.74
N MET A 66 9.25 0.65 -17.85
CA MET A 66 9.97 1.89 -18.06
C MET A 66 11.03 1.67 -19.13
N VAL A 67 11.10 2.57 -20.10
CA VAL A 67 12.03 2.48 -21.22
C VAL A 67 13.12 3.53 -21.07
N GLU A 68 14.37 3.09 -21.19
CA GLU A 68 15.54 3.96 -21.11
C GLU A 68 15.72 4.79 -22.39
N CYS A 69 15.92 6.10 -22.24
CA CYS A 69 16.30 6.98 -23.34
C CYS A 69 17.77 6.78 -23.71
N SER A 70 18.03 6.47 -24.99
CA SER A 70 19.39 6.21 -25.51
C SER A 70 20.33 7.43 -25.47
N MET A 71 19.78 8.64 -25.30
CA MET A 71 20.55 9.90 -25.27
C MET A 71 20.94 10.34 -23.86
N CYS A 72 20.03 10.23 -22.89
CA CYS A 72 20.26 10.72 -21.52
C CYS A 72 20.33 9.62 -20.47
N GLN A 73 20.07 8.35 -20.83
CA GLN A 73 20.11 7.18 -19.93
C GLN A 73 19.16 7.29 -18.72
N ILE A 74 18.07 8.05 -18.89
CA ILE A 74 17.00 8.16 -17.91
C ILE A 74 15.83 7.30 -18.37
N GLU A 75 15.21 6.61 -17.42
CA GLU A 75 14.02 5.79 -17.62
C GLU A 75 12.76 6.67 -17.68
N TYR A 76 11.92 6.44 -18.68
CA TYR A 76 10.66 7.13 -18.88
C TYR A 76 9.52 6.14 -19.12
N ASN A 77 8.29 6.59 -18.87
CA ASN A 77 7.11 5.86 -19.33
C ASN A 77 7.12 5.80 -20.86
N HIS A 78 6.53 4.76 -21.45
CA HIS A 78 6.36 4.65 -22.91
C HIS A 78 5.69 5.88 -23.55
N ALA A 79 4.81 6.59 -22.82
CA ALA A 79 4.16 7.81 -23.29
C ALA A 79 5.13 8.97 -23.57
N ASP A 80 6.31 8.97 -22.92
CA ASP A 80 7.33 10.01 -23.02
C ASP A 80 8.53 9.59 -23.88
N ILE A 81 8.46 8.41 -24.53
CA ILE A 81 9.46 7.88 -25.46
C ILE A 81 8.94 7.97 -26.90
N ILE A 82 9.82 8.37 -27.80
CA ILE A 82 9.62 8.36 -29.25
C ILE A 82 10.68 7.42 -29.84
N GLU A 83 10.25 6.48 -30.66
CA GLU A 83 11.15 5.62 -31.43
C GLU A 83 11.50 6.29 -32.77
N ILE A 84 12.79 6.52 -33.01
CA ILE A 84 13.32 7.11 -34.24
C ILE A 84 14.46 6.23 -34.74
N ASP A 85 14.32 5.64 -35.94
CA ASP A 85 15.30 4.71 -36.53
C ASP A 85 15.70 3.56 -35.58
N ASP A 86 14.71 2.90 -34.97
CA ASP A 86 14.88 1.83 -33.96
C ASP A 86 15.63 2.27 -32.68
N VAL A 87 15.68 3.59 -32.40
CA VAL A 87 16.29 4.16 -31.19
C VAL A 87 15.23 4.85 -30.33
N ASN A 88 15.16 4.43 -29.05
CA ASN A 88 14.28 5.05 -28.06
C ASN A 88 14.87 6.36 -27.55
N VAL A 89 14.17 7.48 -27.80
CA VAL A 89 14.58 8.82 -27.39
C VAL A 89 13.43 9.50 -26.67
N CYS A 90 13.68 10.07 -25.48
CA CYS A 90 12.64 10.79 -24.76
C CYS A 90 12.26 12.09 -25.46
N ILE A 91 11.04 12.58 -25.23
CA ILE A 91 10.51 13.82 -25.81
C ILE A 91 11.43 15.05 -25.63
N ASN A 92 12.26 15.07 -24.59
CA ASN A 92 13.18 16.16 -24.32
C ASN A 92 14.48 16.06 -25.14
N CYS A 93 14.92 14.84 -25.47
CA CYS A 93 16.11 14.59 -26.27
C CYS A 93 15.81 14.54 -27.78
N GLU A 94 14.54 14.33 -28.15
CA GLU A 94 14.10 14.21 -29.54
C GLU A 94 14.52 15.37 -30.45
N PRO A 95 14.39 16.66 -30.04
CA PRO A 95 14.79 17.77 -30.89
C PRO A 95 16.29 17.73 -31.24
N ALA A 96 17.13 17.48 -30.23
CA ALA A 96 18.57 17.37 -30.40
C ALA A 96 18.96 16.13 -31.21
N TYR A 97 18.24 15.02 -31.06
CA TYR A 97 18.48 13.81 -31.84
C TYR A 97 18.22 14.06 -33.33
N ARG A 98 17.06 14.64 -33.69
CA ARG A 98 16.70 14.95 -35.09
C ARG A 98 17.66 15.91 -35.78
N GLU A 99 18.22 16.87 -35.06
CA GLU A 99 19.21 17.80 -35.62
C GLU A 99 20.54 17.11 -35.97
N ASN A 100 20.84 15.96 -35.36
CA ASN A 100 22.08 15.22 -35.52
C ASN A 100 21.96 13.97 -36.41
N ILE A 101 20.78 13.66 -36.95
CA ILE A 101 20.62 12.59 -37.94
C ILE A 101 21.11 13.15 -39.28
N PRO A 102 22.22 12.63 -39.87
CA PRO A 102 22.60 13.01 -41.22
C PRO A 102 21.53 12.47 -42.18
N GLY A 103 20.87 13.37 -42.91
CA GLY A 103 19.85 13.03 -43.91
C GLY A 103 20.38 12.29 -45.12
#